data_AF-A0A7S4GG25-F1
#
_entry.id   AF-A0A7S4GG25-F1
#
_cell.length_a   1.000
_cell.length_b   1.000
_cell.length_c   1.000
_cell.angle_alpha   90.00
_cell.angle_beta   90.00
_cell.angle_gamma   90.00
#
_symmetry.space_group_name_H-M   'P 1'
#
loop_
_entity.id
_entity.type
_entity.pdbx_description
1 polymer ?
#
loop_
_entity_poly.entity_id
_entity_poly.type
_entity_poly.pdbx_seq_one_letter_code
_entity_poly.pdbx_strand_id
1 'polypeptide(L)'
;GGEGASAEPMVRALQGLTGTVAGNDYRPREVLAVHSYVAELDVGMVLKVDMEQVMAPAVEAAVLLVLISILAVVVLMTVLAVVTRLIWRRVEEGWQQTQKKVEEEKEQFGVLVRSMYPGSVAERLMAGETQIVYDVPFCTVFFSDIHQFTSTSNTMTSAELVQFIGYAFGVMDIVADYMHVHKVKTIGDAYLGVLGLPGQPRVNSCLNMLSFASYCAQIFGHRFAHPNKGDILSHIA
;
A
#
# COMPACT_ATOMS: atom_id res chain seq x y z
N GLY A 1 67.88 18.04 -45.02
CA GLY A 1 68.35 16.70 -45.42
C GLY A 1 67.20 15.73 -45.54
N GLY A 2 66.35 15.90 -46.55
CA GLY A 2 65.13 15.09 -46.74
C GLY A 2 65.14 14.14 -47.96
N GLU A 3 66.21 14.11 -48.75
CA GLU A 3 66.26 13.32 -49.99
C GLU A 3 66.61 11.84 -49.77
N GLY A 4 67.18 11.46 -48.61
CA GLY A 4 67.64 10.10 -48.35
C GLY A 4 66.53 9.07 -48.04
N ALA A 5 65.39 9.50 -47.49
CA ALA A 5 64.33 8.58 -47.04
C ALA A 5 63.42 8.07 -48.18
N SER A 6 63.24 8.86 -49.25
CA SER A 6 62.34 8.49 -50.37
C SER A 6 62.94 7.44 -51.32
N ALA A 7 64.28 7.35 -51.37
CA ALA A 7 65.02 6.41 -52.22
C ALA A 7 65.39 5.09 -51.50
N GLU A 8 65.24 5.02 -50.18
CA GLU A 8 65.64 3.87 -49.36
C GLU A 8 65.03 2.53 -49.81
N PRO A 9 63.74 2.42 -50.20
CA PRO A 9 63.17 1.15 -50.68
C PRO A 9 63.82 0.67 -51.98
N MET A 10 64.22 1.59 -52.88
CA MET A 10 64.88 1.24 -54.14
C MET A 10 66.32 0.77 -53.89
N VAL A 11 67.03 1.43 -52.97
CA VAL A 11 68.38 1.02 -52.57
C VAL A 11 68.37 -0.39 -51.97
N ARG A 12 67.37 -0.70 -51.12
CA ARG A 12 67.21 -2.04 -50.54
C ARG A 12 66.86 -3.10 -51.59
N ALA A 13 66.03 -2.77 -52.59
CA ALA A 13 65.75 -3.66 -53.71
C ALA A 13 67.01 -4.00 -54.52
N LEU A 14 67.83 -3.00 -54.87
CA LEU A 14 69.06 -3.22 -55.63
C LEU A 14 70.15 -3.96 -54.82
N GLN A 15 70.01 -4.05 -53.51
CA GLN A 15 70.84 -4.89 -52.63
C GLN A 15 70.34 -6.34 -52.54
N GLY A 16 69.32 -6.72 -53.31
CA GLY A 16 68.74 -8.07 -53.30
C GLY A 16 67.75 -8.32 -52.17
N LEU A 17 67.31 -7.29 -51.44
CA LEU A 17 66.39 -7.44 -50.31
C LEU A 17 64.94 -7.27 -50.75
N THR A 18 64.07 -8.12 -50.21
CA THR A 18 62.60 -8.04 -50.37
C THR A 18 61.97 -7.70 -49.02
N GLY A 19 61.05 -6.73 -49.01
CA GLY A 19 60.43 -6.29 -47.76
C GLY A 19 59.42 -5.16 -47.96
N THR A 20 58.89 -4.69 -46.84
CA THR A 20 57.98 -3.54 -46.79
C THR A 20 58.56 -2.44 -45.90
N VAL A 21 58.34 -1.19 -46.27
CA VAL A 21 58.76 -0.01 -45.52
C VAL A 21 57.61 0.98 -45.53
N ALA A 22 57.21 1.46 -44.36
CA ALA A 22 56.31 2.59 -44.23
C ALA A 22 57.14 3.88 -44.10
N GLY A 23 56.82 4.90 -44.87
CA GLY A 23 57.54 6.18 -44.83
C GLY A 23 56.92 7.23 -45.75
N ASN A 24 57.45 8.45 -45.70
CA ASN A 24 56.95 9.54 -46.53
C ASN A 24 57.51 9.44 -47.94
N ASP A 25 56.66 9.63 -48.96
CA ASP A 25 57.12 9.78 -50.32
C ASP A 25 57.70 11.20 -50.59
N TYR A 26 58.17 11.47 -51.80
CA TYR A 26 58.65 12.80 -52.22
C TYR A 26 57.55 13.88 -52.14
N ARG A 27 56.28 13.45 -52.21
CA ARG A 27 55.12 14.22 -51.74
C ARG A 27 54.93 13.82 -50.29
N PRO A 28 54.83 14.75 -49.32
CA PRO A 28 54.82 14.49 -47.88
C PRO A 28 53.55 13.73 -47.40
N ARG A 29 53.31 12.56 -47.98
CA ARG A 29 52.25 11.60 -47.71
C ARG A 29 52.90 10.31 -47.27
N GLU A 30 52.32 9.70 -46.25
CA GLU A 30 52.75 8.40 -45.78
C GLU A 30 52.30 7.32 -46.75
N VAL A 31 53.25 6.55 -47.25
CA VAL A 31 53.03 5.45 -48.19
C VAL A 31 53.58 4.16 -47.61
N LEU A 32 52.94 3.04 -47.97
CA LEU A 32 53.52 1.73 -47.80
C LEU A 32 54.27 1.38 -49.08
N ALA A 33 55.59 1.28 -48.99
CA ALA A 33 56.46 0.86 -50.07
C ALA A 33 56.77 -0.63 -49.94
N VAL A 34 56.44 -1.42 -50.96
CA VAL A 34 56.90 -2.81 -51.11
C VAL A 34 58.04 -2.81 -52.11
N HIS A 35 59.16 -3.46 -51.76
CA HIS A 35 60.31 -3.52 -52.63
C HIS A 35 60.78 -4.97 -52.82
N SER A 36 61.23 -5.30 -54.02
CA SER A 36 61.76 -6.62 -54.36
C SER A 36 62.82 -6.52 -55.46
N TYR A 37 63.69 -7.53 -55.51
CA TYR A 37 64.69 -7.68 -56.56
C TYR A 37 64.30 -8.78 -57.55
N VAL A 38 64.39 -8.49 -58.84
CA VAL A 38 64.10 -9.46 -59.91
C VAL A 38 65.41 -9.89 -60.55
N ALA A 39 65.94 -11.03 -60.10
CA ALA A 39 67.27 -11.52 -60.49
C ALA A 39 67.40 -11.84 -61.99
N GLU A 40 66.32 -12.25 -62.65
CA GLU A 40 66.30 -12.60 -64.07
C GLU A 40 66.49 -11.39 -65.00
N LEU A 41 66.16 -10.19 -64.50
CA LEU A 41 66.19 -8.94 -65.25
C LEU A 41 67.22 -7.94 -64.72
N ASP A 42 67.87 -8.23 -63.59
CA ASP A 42 68.79 -7.31 -62.89
C ASP A 42 68.13 -5.96 -62.53
N VAL A 43 66.86 -6.01 -62.07
CA VAL A 43 66.05 -4.80 -61.76
C VAL A 43 65.48 -4.86 -60.34
N GLY A 44 65.54 -3.73 -59.64
CA GLY A 44 64.78 -3.48 -58.41
C GLY A 44 63.38 -2.94 -58.72
N MET A 45 62.34 -3.53 -58.13
CA MET A 45 60.96 -3.10 -58.29
C MET A 45 60.44 -2.51 -56.97
N VAL A 46 59.76 -1.36 -57.05
CA VAL A 46 59.16 -0.70 -55.88
C VAL A 46 57.72 -0.33 -56.21
N LEU A 47 56.79 -0.76 -55.37
CA LEU A 47 55.38 -0.37 -55.41
C LEU A 47 55.07 0.51 -54.19
N LYS A 48 54.52 1.70 -54.41
CA LYS A 48 54.08 2.61 -53.34
C LYS A 48 52.56 2.70 -53.34
N VAL A 49 51.95 2.55 -52.17
CA VAL A 49 50.50 2.70 -51.98
C VAL A 49 50.25 3.73 -50.86
N ASP A 50 49.40 4.72 -51.13
CA ASP A 50 49.01 5.74 -50.15
C ASP A 50 48.33 5.07 -48.94
N MET A 51 48.85 5.27 -47.73
CA MET A 51 48.29 4.66 -46.52
C MET A 51 46.86 5.14 -46.23
N GLU A 52 46.52 6.37 -46.62
CA GLU A 52 45.17 6.92 -46.49
C GLU A 52 44.13 6.08 -47.26
N GLN A 53 44.45 5.65 -48.48
CA GLN A 53 43.55 4.83 -49.29
C GLN A 53 43.41 3.40 -48.73
N VAL A 54 44.49 2.86 -48.17
CA VAL A 54 44.48 1.53 -47.54
C VAL A 54 43.64 1.53 -46.27
N MET A 55 43.70 2.59 -45.47
CA MET A 55 43.01 2.69 -44.18
C MET A 55 41.60 3.30 -44.26
N ALA A 56 41.23 3.99 -45.35
CA ALA A 56 39.90 4.54 -45.57
C ALA A 56 38.73 3.58 -45.24
N PRO A 57 38.69 2.33 -45.74
CA PRO A 57 37.59 1.42 -45.42
C PRO A 57 37.56 1.01 -43.93
N ALA A 58 38.72 0.98 -43.26
CA ALA A 58 38.79 0.66 -41.84
C ALA A 58 38.25 1.80 -40.96
N VAL A 59 38.55 3.05 -41.32
CA VAL A 59 38.09 4.24 -40.58
C VAL A 59 36.57 4.41 -40.70
N GLU A 60 36.00 4.25 -41.90
CA GLU A 60 34.54 4.31 -42.11
C GLU A 60 33.79 3.26 -41.29
N ALA A 61 34.29 2.02 -41.29
CA ALA A 61 33.72 0.94 -40.49
C ALA A 61 33.82 1.21 -38.98
N ALA A 62 34.95 1.74 -38.50
CA ALA A 62 35.14 2.09 -37.10
C ALA A 62 34.14 3.17 -36.63
N VAL A 63 33.93 4.21 -37.43
CA VAL A 63 32.94 5.27 -37.12
C VAL A 63 31.53 4.70 -37.03
N LEU A 64 31.15 3.84 -37.98
CA LEU A 64 29.82 3.21 -37.98
C LEU A 64 29.59 2.33 -36.75
N LEU A 65 30.60 1.54 -36.33
CA LEU A 65 30.52 0.73 -35.12
C LEU A 65 30.33 1.58 -33.86
N VAL A 66 31.06 2.70 -33.75
CA VAL A 66 30.91 3.64 -32.64
C VAL A 66 29.49 4.21 -32.61
N LEU A 67 28.94 4.64 -33.75
CA LEU A 67 27.57 5.17 -33.84
C LEU A 67 26.53 4.11 -33.44
N ILE A 68 26.67 2.86 -33.89
CA ILE A 68 25.78 1.76 -33.48
C ILE A 68 25.87 1.52 -31.97
N SER A 69 27.07 1.55 -31.38
CA SER A 69 27.24 1.34 -29.95
C SER A 69 26.54 2.43 -29.12
N ILE A 70 26.65 3.70 -29.55
CA ILE A 70 25.96 4.83 -28.90
C ILE A 70 24.46 4.65 -29.00
N LEU A 71 23.95 4.30 -30.19
CA LEU A 71 22.53 4.06 -30.40
C LEU A 71 22.00 2.93 -29.49
N ALA A 72 22.74 1.83 -29.39
CA ALA A 72 22.37 0.69 -28.54
C ALA A 72 22.29 1.09 -27.05
N VAL A 73 23.23 1.90 -26.56
CA VAL A 73 23.21 2.40 -25.18
C VAL A 73 22.01 3.33 -24.93
N VAL A 74 21.68 4.22 -25.88
CA VAL A 74 20.51 5.10 -25.76
C VAL A 74 19.21 4.29 -25.74
N VAL A 75 19.09 3.28 -26.61
CA VAL A 75 17.93 2.37 -26.61
C VAL A 75 17.85 1.61 -25.28
N LEU A 76 18.96 1.09 -24.77
CA LEU A 76 18.98 0.40 -23.47
C LEU A 76 18.54 1.33 -22.33
N MET A 77 19.07 2.55 -22.28
CA MET A 77 18.73 3.54 -21.25
C MET A 77 17.24 3.93 -21.31
N THR A 78 16.69 4.13 -22.51
CA THR A 78 15.26 4.44 -22.67
C THR A 78 14.38 3.27 -22.24
N VAL A 79 14.74 2.02 -22.58
CA VAL A 79 14.02 0.82 -22.14
C VAL A 79 14.05 0.69 -20.62
N LEU A 80 15.22 0.85 -19.99
CA LEU A 80 15.34 0.81 -18.52
C LEU A 80 14.49 1.89 -17.84
N ALA A 81 14.50 3.11 -18.39
CA ALA A 81 13.67 4.21 -17.88
C ALA A 81 12.17 3.91 -18.00
N VAL A 82 11.72 3.35 -19.12
CA VAL A 82 10.31 2.95 -19.31
C VAL A 82 9.92 1.84 -18.34
N VAL A 83 10.72 0.77 -18.23
CA VAL A 83 10.45 -0.35 -17.31
C VAL A 83 10.37 0.16 -15.86
N THR A 84 11.32 0.99 -15.45
CA THR A 84 11.33 1.59 -14.11
C THR A 84 10.04 2.39 -13.88
N ARG A 85 9.64 3.25 -14.83
CA ARG A 85 8.38 4.02 -14.74
C ARG A 85 7.14 3.13 -14.64
N LEU A 86 7.09 2.01 -15.37
CA LEU A 86 5.96 1.08 -15.32
C LEU A 86 5.85 0.38 -13.95
N ILE A 87 6.98 -0.03 -13.38
CA ILE A 87 7.02 -0.64 -12.05
C ILE A 87 6.56 0.38 -11.00
N TRP A 88 7.08 1.62 -11.05
CA TRP A 88 6.67 2.67 -10.11
C TRP A 88 5.15 2.92 -10.14
N ARG A 89 4.52 2.95 -11.33
CA ARG A 89 3.06 3.09 -11.43
C ARG A 89 2.30 1.95 -10.78
N ARG A 90 2.68 0.70 -11.07
CA ARG A 90 2.07 -0.51 -10.48
C ARG A 90 2.18 -0.52 -8.97
N VAL A 91 3.35 -0.14 -8.47
CA VAL A 91 3.66 -0.12 -7.04
C VAL A 91 2.82 0.94 -6.34
N GLU A 92 2.76 2.16 -6.89
CA GLU A 92 1.96 3.26 -6.34
C GLU A 92 0.46 2.92 -6.24
N GLU A 93 -0.11 2.34 -7.31
CA GLU A 93 -1.50 1.88 -7.31
C GLU A 93 -1.75 0.83 -6.21
N GLY A 94 -0.81 -0.10 -6.02
CA GLY A 94 -0.88 -1.11 -4.95
C GLY A 94 -0.85 -0.49 -3.55
N TRP A 95 0.05 0.47 -3.32
CA TRP A 95 0.13 1.19 -2.03
C TRP A 95 -1.16 1.95 -1.71
N GLN A 96 -1.74 2.63 -2.69
CA GLN A 96 -2.99 3.37 -2.51
C GLN A 96 -4.17 2.45 -2.15
N GLN A 97 -4.27 1.30 -2.82
CA GLN A 97 -5.32 0.32 -2.51
C GLN A 97 -5.16 -0.26 -1.10
N THR A 98 -3.95 -0.61 -0.69
CA THR A 98 -3.71 -1.13 0.66
C THR A 98 -3.98 -0.07 1.73
N GLN A 99 -3.55 1.17 1.52
CA GLN A 99 -3.85 2.28 2.45
C GLN A 99 -5.36 2.49 2.58
N LYS A 100 -6.10 2.48 1.46
CA LYS A 100 -7.55 2.64 1.47
C LYS A 100 -8.24 1.51 2.25
N LYS A 101 -7.86 0.26 2.03
CA LYS A 101 -8.41 -0.89 2.77
C LYS A 101 -8.11 -0.82 4.27
N VAL A 102 -6.89 -0.45 4.64
CA VAL A 102 -6.51 -0.29 6.05
C VAL A 102 -7.33 0.84 6.70
N GLU A 103 -7.58 1.93 5.99
CA GLU A 103 -8.38 3.03 6.52
C GLU A 103 -9.85 2.63 6.69
N GLU A 104 -10.43 1.94 5.70
CA GLU A 104 -11.79 1.39 5.78
C GLU A 104 -11.95 0.41 6.96
N GLU A 105 -10.99 -0.51 7.13
CA GLU A 105 -10.98 -1.45 8.25
C GLU A 105 -10.84 -0.73 9.61
N LYS A 106 -9.99 0.30 9.69
CA LYS A 106 -9.85 1.12 10.91
C LYS A 106 -11.11 1.87 11.26
N GLU A 107 -11.79 2.45 10.27
CA GLU A 107 -13.04 3.16 10.49
C GLU A 107 -14.14 2.21 10.97
N GLN A 108 -14.28 1.05 10.32
CA GLN A 108 -15.23 0.01 10.74
C GLN A 108 -14.93 -0.50 12.15
N PHE A 109 -13.65 -0.75 12.46
CA PHE A 109 -13.22 -1.13 13.80
C PHE A 109 -13.55 -0.04 14.82
N GLY A 110 -13.29 1.23 14.51
CA GLY A 110 -13.58 2.36 15.40
C GLY A 110 -15.07 2.51 15.69
N VAL A 111 -15.93 2.35 14.67
CA VAL A 111 -17.39 2.33 14.83
C VAL A 111 -17.83 1.18 15.74
N LEU A 112 -17.29 -0.01 15.52
CA LEU A 112 -17.62 -1.21 16.31
C LEU A 112 -17.18 -1.08 17.77
N VAL A 113 -15.97 -0.58 18.03
CA VAL A 113 -15.47 -0.42 19.39
C VAL A 113 -16.31 0.62 20.15
N ARG A 114 -16.68 1.73 19.51
CA ARG A 114 -17.53 2.76 20.11
C ARG A 114 -18.97 2.29 20.35
N SER A 115 -19.47 1.31 19.60
CA SER A 115 -20.80 0.74 19.86
C SER A 115 -20.80 -0.26 21.03
N MET A 116 -19.64 -0.83 21.37
CA MET A 116 -19.48 -1.81 22.46
C MET A 116 -19.05 -1.19 23.79
N TYR A 117 -18.36 -0.06 23.78
CA TYR A 117 -17.74 0.53 24.97
C TYR A 117 -18.03 2.03 25.11
N PRO A 118 -18.01 2.59 26.34
CA PRO A 118 -18.05 4.05 26.53
C PRO A 118 -16.93 4.75 25.75
N GLY A 119 -17.18 5.95 25.24
CA GLY A 119 -16.22 6.69 24.40
C GLY A 119 -14.81 6.81 25.01
N SER A 120 -14.73 7.08 26.31
CA SER A 120 -13.45 7.19 27.04
C SER A 120 -12.66 5.87 27.10
N VAL A 121 -13.33 4.73 27.06
CA VAL A 121 -12.71 3.40 27.00
C VAL A 121 -12.36 3.04 25.56
N ALA A 122 -13.28 3.31 24.64
CA ALA A 122 -13.11 3.03 23.21
C ALA A 122 -11.87 3.74 22.65
N GLU A 123 -11.66 5.03 22.97
CA GLU A 123 -10.50 5.80 22.51
C GLU A 123 -9.18 5.22 23.03
N ARG A 124 -9.15 4.79 24.28
CA ARG A 124 -7.96 4.18 24.89
C ARG A 124 -7.66 2.80 24.31
N LEU A 125 -8.68 1.98 24.07
CA LEU A 125 -8.53 0.70 23.37
C LEU A 125 -7.99 0.92 21.94
N MET A 126 -8.52 1.91 21.21
CA MET A 126 -8.01 2.27 19.89
C MET A 126 -6.58 2.82 19.92
N ALA A 127 -6.16 3.43 21.03
CA ALA A 127 -4.77 3.86 21.25
C ALA A 127 -3.81 2.70 21.59
N GLY A 128 -4.30 1.46 21.68
CA GLY A 128 -3.49 0.27 21.93
C GLY A 128 -3.35 -0.12 23.41
N GLU A 129 -4.09 0.51 24.31
CA GLU A 129 -4.11 0.12 25.72
C GLU A 129 -4.87 -1.21 25.89
N THR A 130 -4.26 -2.18 26.59
CA THR A 130 -4.81 -3.53 26.75
C THR A 130 -5.40 -3.80 28.14
N GLN A 131 -5.04 -3.00 29.14
CA GLN A 131 -5.55 -3.10 30.50
C GLN A 131 -6.13 -1.76 30.93
N ILE A 132 -7.45 -1.65 30.87
CA ILE A 132 -8.18 -0.44 31.25
C ILE A 132 -8.97 -0.74 32.52
N VAL A 133 -8.57 -0.11 33.62
CA VAL A 133 -9.25 -0.19 34.92
C VAL A 133 -9.66 1.23 35.34
N TYR A 134 -10.85 1.36 35.91
CA TYR A 134 -11.35 2.62 36.45
C TYR A 134 -11.82 2.44 37.89
N ASP A 135 -11.36 3.32 38.76
CA ASP A 135 -12.03 3.60 40.02
C ASP A 135 -13.11 4.65 39.78
N VAL A 136 -14.37 4.26 39.95
CA VAL A 136 -15.52 5.15 39.82
C VAL A 136 -16.03 5.47 41.22
N PRO A 137 -15.66 6.64 41.80
CA PRO A 137 -15.96 6.92 43.21
C PRO A 137 -17.46 7.10 43.47
N PHE A 138 -18.22 7.53 42.47
CA PHE A 138 -19.66 7.73 42.56
C PHE A 138 -20.33 7.29 41.24
N CYS A 139 -21.16 6.26 41.31
CA CYS A 139 -22.03 5.84 40.21
C CYS A 139 -23.38 5.36 40.77
N THR A 140 -24.39 5.37 39.92
CA THR A 140 -25.70 4.80 40.22
C THR A 140 -25.97 3.66 39.27
N VAL A 141 -26.37 2.52 39.82
CA VAL A 141 -26.66 1.29 39.08
C VAL A 141 -28.15 1.01 39.12
N PHE A 142 -28.73 0.69 37.97
CA PHE A 142 -30.10 0.25 37.82
C PHE A 142 -30.13 -1.22 37.41
N PHE A 143 -30.96 -1.99 38.11
CA PHE A 143 -31.26 -3.38 37.78
C PHE A 143 -32.77 -3.54 37.62
N SER A 144 -33.20 -4.16 36.54
CA SER A 144 -34.55 -4.70 36.39
C SER A 144 -34.50 -6.16 36.01
N ASP A 145 -35.59 -6.86 36.34
CA ASP A 145 -35.79 -8.28 36.05
C ASP A 145 -37.23 -8.53 35.60
N ILE A 146 -37.44 -9.53 34.77
CA ILE A 146 -38.76 -9.90 34.25
C ILE A 146 -39.36 -10.96 35.16
N HIS A 147 -40.41 -10.58 35.90
CA HIS A 147 -41.10 -11.51 36.79
C HIS A 147 -41.63 -12.75 36.04
N GLN A 148 -41.33 -13.94 36.57
CA GLN A 148 -41.75 -15.24 36.00
C GLN A 148 -41.29 -15.48 34.55
N PHE A 149 -40.13 -14.94 34.16
CA PHE A 149 -39.57 -15.17 32.83
C PHE A 149 -39.46 -16.67 32.48
N THR A 150 -38.93 -17.51 33.38
CA THR A 150 -38.76 -18.96 33.11
C THR A 150 -40.09 -19.67 32.79
N SER A 151 -41.17 -19.32 33.49
CA SER A 151 -42.49 -19.90 33.21
C SER A 151 -43.06 -19.38 31.89
N THR A 152 -42.82 -18.11 31.59
CA THR A 152 -43.29 -17.45 30.37
C THR A 152 -42.56 -17.98 29.14
N SER A 153 -41.23 -18.12 29.22
CA SER A 153 -40.38 -18.64 28.15
C SER A 153 -40.72 -20.07 27.77
N ASN A 154 -41.13 -20.91 28.73
CA ASN A 154 -41.56 -22.29 28.45
C ASN A 154 -42.87 -22.38 27.65
N THR A 155 -43.65 -21.30 27.60
CA THR A 155 -44.92 -21.25 26.86
C THR A 155 -44.81 -20.56 25.50
N MET A 156 -43.63 -20.02 25.16
CA MET A 156 -43.36 -19.30 23.93
C MET A 156 -42.48 -20.13 22.99
N THR A 157 -42.62 -19.92 21.69
CA THR A 157 -41.62 -20.39 20.73
C THR A 157 -40.34 -19.57 20.85
N SER A 158 -39.21 -20.12 20.37
CA SER A 158 -37.93 -19.40 20.38
C SER A 158 -37.99 -18.06 19.63
N ALA A 159 -38.78 -17.98 18.55
CA ALA A 159 -38.96 -16.75 17.79
C ALA A 159 -39.72 -15.69 18.59
N GLU A 160 -40.84 -16.06 19.21
CA GLU A 160 -41.65 -15.15 20.03
C GLU A 160 -40.87 -14.67 21.27
N LEU A 161 -40.10 -15.55 21.90
CA LEU A 161 -39.28 -15.20 23.06
C LEU A 161 -38.20 -14.17 22.69
N VAL A 162 -37.49 -14.37 21.59
CA VAL A 162 -36.47 -13.43 21.10
C VAL A 162 -37.09 -12.09 20.74
N GLN A 163 -38.26 -12.10 20.09
CA GLN A 163 -38.99 -10.87 19.77
C GLN A 163 -39.45 -10.12 21.03
N PHE A 164 -40.00 -10.83 22.02
CA PHE A 164 -40.44 -10.24 23.29
C PHE A 164 -39.29 -9.56 24.03
N ILE A 165 -38.16 -10.26 24.20
CA ILE A 165 -36.97 -9.71 24.87
C ILE A 165 -36.40 -8.54 24.06
N GLY A 166 -36.29 -8.70 22.74
CA GLY A 166 -35.80 -7.66 21.84
C GLY A 166 -36.64 -6.39 21.91
N TYR A 167 -37.96 -6.52 21.99
CA TYR A 167 -38.87 -5.39 22.16
C TYR A 167 -38.72 -4.72 23.52
N ALA A 168 -38.78 -5.50 24.62
CA ALA A 168 -38.68 -4.94 25.97
C ALA A 168 -37.34 -4.22 26.20
N PHE A 169 -36.24 -4.84 25.78
CA PHE A 169 -34.91 -4.23 25.90
C PHE A 169 -34.71 -3.08 24.91
N GLY A 170 -35.26 -3.16 23.70
CA GLY A 170 -35.20 -2.08 22.71
C GLY A 170 -35.88 -0.80 23.21
N VAL A 171 -37.03 -0.91 23.88
CA VAL A 171 -37.70 0.24 24.50
C VAL A 171 -36.83 0.87 25.60
N MET A 172 -36.24 0.05 26.47
CA MET A 172 -35.33 0.56 27.51
C MET A 172 -34.07 1.18 26.91
N ASP A 173 -33.52 0.60 25.84
CA ASP A 173 -32.33 1.11 25.14
C ASP A 173 -32.58 2.51 24.55
N ILE A 174 -33.75 2.77 23.97
CA ILE A 174 -34.11 4.10 23.45
C ILE A 174 -34.15 5.14 24.58
N VAL A 175 -34.76 4.81 25.72
CA VAL A 175 -34.82 5.72 26.87
C VAL A 175 -33.44 5.91 27.48
N ALA A 176 -32.63 4.84 27.54
CA ALA A 176 -31.28 4.86 28.08
C ALA A 176 -30.40 5.80 27.26
N ASP A 177 -30.48 5.76 25.94
CA ASP A 177 -29.73 6.65 25.05
C ASP A 177 -30.11 8.13 25.28
N TYR A 178 -31.42 8.42 25.37
CA TYR A 178 -31.93 9.76 25.64
C TYR A 178 -31.50 10.33 27.00
N MET A 179 -31.44 9.47 28.03
CA MET A 179 -31.06 9.86 29.39
C MET A 179 -29.59 9.61 29.71
N HIS A 180 -28.78 9.24 28.71
CA HIS A 180 -27.35 8.93 28.82
C HIS A 180 -27.00 7.81 29.82
N VAL A 181 -27.93 6.88 30.04
CA VAL A 181 -27.71 5.67 30.85
C VAL A 181 -26.92 4.67 30.00
N HIS A 182 -25.79 4.19 30.52
CA HIS A 182 -24.98 3.21 29.83
C HIS A 182 -25.42 1.79 30.18
N LYS A 183 -25.81 1.02 29.16
CA LYS A 183 -26.09 -0.40 29.29
C LYS A 183 -24.78 -1.19 29.40
N VAL A 184 -24.63 -2.00 30.43
CA VAL A 184 -23.39 -2.77 30.65
C VAL A 184 -23.43 -4.10 29.90
N LYS A 185 -24.31 -5.02 30.34
CA LYS A 185 -24.58 -6.33 29.74
C LYS A 185 -25.86 -6.86 30.36
N THR A 186 -26.66 -7.60 29.60
CA THR A 186 -27.82 -8.31 30.14
C THR A 186 -27.38 -9.64 30.72
N ILE A 187 -27.97 -10.06 31.83
CA ILE A 187 -27.80 -11.41 32.40
C ILE A 187 -29.16 -12.09 32.24
N GLY A 188 -29.33 -12.85 31.15
CA GLY A 188 -30.62 -13.46 30.84
C GLY A 188 -31.72 -12.42 30.61
N ASP A 189 -32.71 -12.43 31.49
CA ASP A 189 -33.90 -11.59 31.57
C ASP A 189 -33.70 -10.25 32.32
N ALA A 190 -32.52 -10.03 32.90
CA ALA A 190 -32.20 -8.82 33.62
C ALA A 190 -31.58 -7.71 32.73
N TYR A 191 -32.03 -6.48 32.93
CA TYR A 191 -31.45 -5.28 32.32
C TYR A 191 -30.57 -4.53 33.33
N LEU A 192 -29.34 -4.21 32.93
CA LEU A 192 -28.36 -3.50 33.77
C LEU A 192 -27.92 -2.19 33.10
N GLY A 193 -28.27 -1.08 33.75
CA GLY A 193 -27.89 0.28 33.35
C GLY A 193 -27.04 0.97 34.42
N VAL A 194 -26.08 1.78 34.01
CA VAL A 194 -25.20 2.54 34.91
C VAL A 194 -25.13 4.00 34.46
N LEU A 195 -25.15 4.90 35.43
CA LEU A 195 -24.95 6.34 35.22
C LEU A 195 -23.86 6.86 36.16
N GLY A 196 -23.09 7.85 35.69
CA GLY A 196 -22.01 8.47 36.45
C GLY A 196 -20.61 7.94 36.09
N LEU A 197 -20.49 7.21 34.98
CA LEU A 197 -19.20 6.75 34.46
C LEU A 197 -18.29 7.93 34.04
N PRO A 198 -16.96 7.73 33.94
CA PRO A 198 -16.04 8.76 33.44
C PRO A 198 -16.49 9.32 32.08
N GLY A 199 -16.74 10.63 32.03
CA GLY A 199 -17.25 11.33 30.84
C GLY A 199 -18.77 11.55 30.82
N GLN A 200 -19.51 11.06 31.82
CA GLN A 200 -20.96 11.29 31.95
C GLN A 200 -21.30 12.37 33.00
N PRO A 201 -22.51 12.95 32.95
CA PRO A 201 -23.02 13.80 34.01
C PRO A 201 -23.07 13.05 35.35
N ARG A 202 -22.23 13.47 36.31
CA ARG A 202 -22.16 12.90 37.67
C ARG A 202 -23.10 13.58 38.66
N VAL A 203 -23.48 14.83 38.37
CA VAL A 203 -24.40 15.59 39.20
C VAL A 203 -25.79 15.00 39.01
N ASN A 204 -26.48 14.72 40.11
CA ASN A 204 -27.83 14.16 40.11
C ASN A 204 -27.95 12.77 39.45
N SER A 205 -26.88 11.96 39.35
CA SER A 205 -26.96 10.62 38.74
C SER A 205 -28.03 9.74 39.39
N CYS A 206 -28.23 9.82 40.71
CA CYS A 206 -29.32 9.12 41.38
C CYS A 206 -30.71 9.59 40.91
N LEU A 207 -30.91 10.90 40.78
CA LEU A 207 -32.19 11.48 40.37
C LEU A 207 -32.49 11.16 38.90
N ASN A 208 -31.49 11.28 38.02
CA ASN A 208 -31.63 10.94 36.61
C ASN A 208 -31.92 9.45 36.42
N MET A 209 -31.26 8.58 37.21
CA MET A 209 -31.56 7.15 37.19
C MET A 209 -32.97 6.84 37.72
N LEU A 210 -33.45 7.59 38.73
CA LEU A 210 -34.82 7.47 39.19
C LEU A 210 -35.82 7.90 38.12
N SER A 211 -35.53 8.99 37.40
CA SER A 211 -36.33 9.42 36.24
C SER A 211 -36.35 8.36 35.14
N PHE A 212 -35.20 7.76 34.82
CA PHE A 212 -35.11 6.63 33.89
C PHE A 212 -35.99 5.46 34.33
N ALA A 213 -35.85 5.01 35.58
CA ALA A 213 -36.64 3.91 36.14
C ALA A 213 -38.15 4.23 36.10
N SER A 214 -38.54 5.45 36.46
CA SER A 214 -39.93 5.90 36.43
C SER A 214 -40.50 5.91 35.01
N TYR A 215 -39.72 6.39 34.04
CA TYR A 215 -40.13 6.46 32.64
C TYR A 215 -40.29 5.06 32.03
N CYS A 216 -39.34 4.15 32.28
CA CYS A 216 -39.47 2.74 31.91
C CYS A 216 -40.73 2.14 32.54
N ALA A 217 -40.95 2.31 33.84
CA ALA A 217 -42.13 1.79 34.54
C ALA A 217 -43.44 2.37 33.98
N GLN A 218 -43.49 3.64 33.56
CA GLN A 218 -44.66 4.23 32.92
C GLN A 218 -44.92 3.65 31.53
N ILE A 219 -43.88 3.49 30.70
CA ILE A 219 -44.03 2.90 29.37
C ILE A 219 -44.53 1.46 29.49
N PHE A 220 -43.91 0.66 30.36
CA PHE A 220 -44.35 -0.72 30.59
C PHE A 220 -45.72 -0.76 31.26
N GLY A 221 -46.01 0.11 32.22
CA GLY A 221 -47.31 0.21 32.87
C GLY A 221 -48.44 0.55 31.88
N HIS A 222 -48.25 1.54 31.02
CA HIS A 222 -49.28 1.96 30.06
C HIS A 222 -49.46 0.96 28.90
N ARG A 223 -48.40 0.25 28.48
CA ARG A 223 -48.48 -0.76 27.39
C ARG A 223 -48.82 -2.17 27.85
N PHE A 224 -48.57 -2.53 29.11
CA PHE A 224 -48.82 -3.87 29.64
C PHE A 224 -49.91 -3.93 30.72
N ALA A 225 -50.61 -2.82 31.02
CA ALA A 225 -51.74 -2.79 31.97
C ALA A 225 -52.97 -3.62 31.56
N HIS A 226 -53.07 -4.06 30.30
CA HIS A 226 -54.10 -4.99 29.84
C HIS A 226 -53.45 -6.31 29.38
N PRO A 227 -53.36 -7.31 30.27
CA PRO A 227 -52.65 -8.55 29.97
C PRO A 227 -53.59 -9.52 29.24
N ASN A 228 -53.77 -9.34 27.94
CA ASN A 228 -54.14 -10.46 27.08
C ASN A 228 -52.88 -10.92 26.34
N LYS A 229 -52.55 -12.21 26.43
CA LYS A 229 -51.39 -12.82 25.75
C LYS A 229 -51.35 -12.52 24.23
N GLY A 230 -52.50 -12.25 23.62
CA GLY A 230 -52.60 -11.83 22.22
C GLY A 230 -52.15 -10.39 21.93
N ASP A 231 -52.16 -9.49 22.93
CA ASP A 231 -51.85 -8.07 22.72
C ASP A 231 -50.35 -7.78 22.69
N ILE A 232 -49.54 -8.56 23.40
CA ILE A 232 -48.08 -8.40 23.37
C ILE A 232 -47.56 -8.76 21.97
N LEU A 233 -48.10 -9.81 21.35
CA LEU A 233 -47.75 -10.19 19.97
C LEU A 233 -48.40 -9.25 18.92
N SER A 234 -49.59 -8.70 19.18
CA SER A 234 -50.23 -7.73 18.28
C SER A 234 -49.49 -6.38 18.22
N HIS A 235 -48.77 -6.01 19.27
CA HIS A 235 -47.93 -4.80 19.32
C HIS A 235 -46.53 -5.01 18.73
N ILE A 236 -46.17 -6.25 18.38
CA ILE A 236 -44.87 -6.64 17.83
C ILE A 236 -44.95 -6.94 16.32
N ALA A 237 -46.14 -7.19 15.77
CA ALA A 237 -46.42 -7.36 14.33
C ALA A 237 -46.66 -6.02 13.62
#